data_AF-A0A1Y1NKV3-F1
#
_entry.id   AF-A0A1Y1NKV3-F1
#
_cell.length_a   1.000
_cell.length_b   1.000
_cell.length_c   1.000
_cell.angle_alpha   90.00
_cell.angle_beta   90.00
_cell.angle_gamma   90.00
#
_symmetry.space_group_name_H-M   'P 1'
#
loop_
_entity.id
_entity.type
_entity.pdbx_description
1 polymer ?
#
loop_
_entity_poly.entity_id
_entity_poly.type
_entity_poly.pdbx_seq_one_letter_code
_entity_poly.pdbx_strand_id
1 'polypeptide(L)'
;TNFTSIPAAFWYTIVTMTTLGYGDMVPETIAGKIVGGVCSLSGVLVIALPVPVIVSNFSRIYHQNQRADKRKAQRKARLARIRIAKASSGAAFVSKKKAAEARLAAQESGIELDDSYREEDIF
;
A
#
# COMPACT_ATOMS: atom_id res chain seq x y z
N THR A 1 37.51 -22.08 36.20
CA THR A 1 36.05 -22.26 35.98
C THR A 1 35.21 -21.11 36.53
N ASN A 2 34.72 -20.21 35.66
CA ASN A 2 33.79 -19.12 36.04
C ASN A 2 32.32 -19.57 36.17
N PHE A 3 32.03 -20.87 36.00
CA PHE A 3 30.69 -21.44 36.17
C PHE A 3 30.40 -21.67 37.66
N THR A 4 30.06 -20.61 38.38
CA THR A 4 29.82 -20.66 39.83
C THR A 4 28.42 -21.18 40.19
N SER A 5 27.47 -21.17 39.25
CA SER A 5 26.08 -21.56 39.50
C SER A 5 25.35 -21.95 38.20
N ILE A 6 24.23 -22.68 38.32
CA ILE A 6 23.38 -23.06 37.17
C ILE A 6 22.91 -21.83 36.38
N PRO A 7 22.47 -20.71 37.01
CA PRO A 7 22.13 -19.48 36.29
C PRO A 7 23.29 -18.88 35.49
N ALA A 8 24.53 -18.93 36.00
CA ALA A 8 25.70 -18.45 35.28
C ALA A 8 26.01 -19.31 34.04
N ALA A 9 25.71 -20.61 34.09
CA ALA A 9 25.81 -21.48 32.91
C ALA A 9 24.75 -21.15 31.85
N PHE A 10 23.54 -20.75 32.25
CA PHE A 10 22.53 -20.26 31.30
C PHE A 10 22.99 -18.99 30.58
N TRP A 11 23.63 -18.05 31.28
CA TRP A 11 24.19 -16.85 30.65
C TRP A 11 25.17 -17.20 29.52
N TYR A 12 26.18 -18.01 29.82
CA TYR A 12 27.14 -18.51 28.82
C TYR A 12 26.43 -19.21 27.64
N THR A 13 25.46 -20.06 27.94
CA THR A 13 24.73 -20.84 26.93
C THR A 13 23.92 -19.95 26.00
N ILE A 14 23.21 -18.95 26.53
CA ILE A 14 22.41 -18.00 25.75
C ILE A 14 23.31 -17.15 24.84
N VAL A 15 24.39 -16.58 25.38
CA VAL A 15 25.35 -15.75 24.63
C VAL A 15 26.01 -16.54 23.50
N THR A 16 26.31 -17.82 23.73
CA THR A 16 26.92 -18.69 22.71
C THR A 16 25.89 -19.13 21.66
N MET A 17 24.68 -19.54 22.05
CA MET A 17 23.59 -19.93 21.13
C MET A 17 23.13 -18.78 20.23
N THR A 18 23.14 -17.55 20.74
CA THR A 18 22.78 -16.34 19.99
C THR A 18 23.95 -15.78 19.16
N THR A 19 25.10 -16.47 19.14
CA THR A 19 26.32 -16.07 18.42
C THR A 19 26.91 -14.71 18.86
N LEU A 20 26.55 -14.22 20.05
CA LEU A 20 27.09 -12.96 20.59
C LEU A 20 28.56 -13.11 20.99
N GLY A 21 28.89 -14.18 21.72
CA GLY A 21 30.28 -14.57 22.02
C GLY A 21 31.13 -13.51 22.74
N TYR A 22 30.63 -12.93 23.83
CA TYR A 22 31.36 -11.90 24.59
C TYR A 22 32.74 -12.36 25.13
N GLY A 23 32.92 -13.65 25.38
CA GLY A 23 34.19 -14.22 25.84
C GLY A 23 34.49 -14.01 27.33
N ASP A 24 33.53 -13.46 28.09
CA ASP A 24 33.55 -13.27 29.54
C ASP A 24 33.55 -14.60 30.31
N MET A 25 32.84 -15.59 29.78
CA MET A 25 32.81 -16.96 30.30
C MET A 25 33.07 -17.96 29.18
N VAL A 26 34.02 -18.88 29.38
CA VAL A 26 34.32 -19.96 28.44
C VAL A 26 34.68 -21.24 29.18
N PRO A 27 34.32 -22.43 28.65
CA PRO A 27 34.74 -23.71 29.21
C PRO A 27 36.24 -23.90 29.01
N GLU A 28 36.97 -24.09 30.12
CA GLU A 28 38.41 -24.39 30.10
C GLU A 28 38.68 -25.84 29.67
N THR A 29 37.77 -26.76 30.00
CA THR A 29 37.93 -28.20 29.74
C THR A 29 37.54 -28.59 28.31
N ILE A 30 38.23 -29.60 27.76
CA ILE A 30 37.95 -30.12 26.41
C ILE A 30 36.52 -30.67 26.32
N ALA A 31 36.08 -31.44 27.32
CA ALA A 31 34.72 -31.97 27.37
C ALA A 31 33.65 -30.85 27.38
N GLY A 32 33.88 -29.78 28.15
CA GLY A 32 32.98 -28.63 28.18
C GLY A 32 32.89 -27.89 26.84
N LYS A 33 34.01 -27.79 26.11
CA LYS A 33 34.04 -27.21 24.76
C LYS A 33 33.23 -28.04 23.76
N ILE A 34 33.34 -29.37 23.81
CA ILE A 34 32.58 -30.27 22.92
C ILE A 34 31.08 -30.17 23.22
N VAL A 35 30.69 -30.32 24.49
CA VAL A 35 29.27 -30.25 24.90
C VAL A 35 28.68 -28.87 24.61
N GLY A 36 29.42 -27.80 24.91
CA GLY A 36 29.03 -26.43 24.61
C GLY A 36 28.85 -26.19 23.10
N GLY A 37 29.74 -26.74 22.27
CA GLY A 37 29.65 -26.68 20.81
C GLY A 37 28.40 -27.40 20.26
N VAL A 38 28.17 -28.66 20.69
CA VAL A 38 27.01 -29.45 20.26
C VAL A 38 25.70 -28.80 20.73
N CYS A 39 25.65 -28.32 21.99
CA CYS A 39 24.50 -27.65 22.55
C CYS A 39 24.17 -26.36 21.77
N SER A 40 25.18 -25.54 21.51
CA SER A 40 25.01 -24.28 20.76
C SER A 40 24.49 -24.53 19.36
N LEU A 41 25.07 -25.48 18.64
CA LEU A 41 24.64 -25.86 17.29
C LEU A 41 23.18 -26.35 17.29
N SER A 42 22.81 -27.22 18.23
CA SER A 42 21.43 -27.69 18.37
C SER A 42 20.45 -26.56 18.66
N GLY A 43 20.86 -25.60 19.51
CA GLY A 43 20.08 -24.43 19.85
C GLY A 43 19.80 -23.51 18.67
N VAL A 44 20.81 -23.27 17.84
CA VAL A 44 20.66 -22.47 16.61
C VAL A 44 19.68 -23.16 15.65
N LEU A 45 19.80 -24.48 15.45
CA LEU A 45 18.90 -25.24 14.58
C LEU A 45 17.44 -25.17 15.04
N VAL A 46 17.21 -25.23 16.35
CA VAL A 46 15.87 -25.11 16.93
C VAL A 46 15.26 -23.73 16.69
N ILE A 47 16.04 -22.66 16.79
CA ILE A 47 15.56 -21.28 16.58
C ILE A 47 15.48 -20.92 15.08
N ALA A 48 16.26 -21.59 14.23
CA ALA A 48 16.33 -21.32 12.79
C ALA A 48 15.01 -21.59 12.04
N LEU A 49 14.12 -22.45 12.56
CA LEU A 49 12.83 -22.75 11.94
C LEU A 49 11.68 -21.80 12.35
N PRO A 50 11.46 -21.47 13.63
CA PRO A 50 10.35 -20.59 14.03
C PRO A 50 10.54 -19.15 13.55
N VAL A 51 11.78 -18.62 13.53
CA VAL A 51 12.02 -17.22 13.17
C VAL A 51 11.63 -16.91 11.71
N PRO A 52 12.07 -17.66 10.68
CA PRO A 52 11.64 -17.42 9.30
C PRO A 52 10.14 -17.64 9.08
N VAL A 53 9.51 -18.57 9.81
CA VAL A 53 8.06 -18.79 9.72
C VAL A 53 7.31 -17.54 10.20
N ILE A 54 7.71 -16.96 11.33
CA ILE A 54 7.13 -15.71 11.84
C ILE A 54 7.36 -14.57 10.84
N VAL A 55 8.59 -14.41 10.34
CA VAL A 55 8.93 -13.36 9.35
C VAL A 55 8.14 -13.53 8.05
N SER A 56 7.97 -14.75 7.56
CA SER A 56 7.19 -15.06 6.36
C SER A 56 5.71 -14.69 6.55
N ASN A 57 5.15 -14.95 7.73
CA ASN A 57 3.78 -14.56 8.06
C ASN A 57 3.61 -13.03 8.05
N PHE A 58 4.52 -12.31 8.72
CA PHE A 58 4.52 -10.85 8.71
C PHE A 58 4.72 -10.27 7.30
N SER A 59 5.64 -10.82 6.52
CA SER A 59 5.88 -10.44 5.13
C SER A 59 4.62 -10.62 4.28
N ARG A 60 3.91 -11.74 4.44
CA ARG A 60 2.64 -11.99 3.76
C ARG A 60 1.59 -10.93 4.10
N ILE A 61 1.39 -10.64 5.39
CA ILE A 61 0.43 -9.63 5.85
C ILE A 61 0.82 -8.24 5.31
N TYR A 62 2.10 -7.89 5.40
CA TYR A 62 2.61 -6.60 4.92
C TYR A 62 2.41 -6.43 3.41
N HIS A 63 2.72 -7.45 2.62
CA HIS A 63 2.50 -7.43 1.17
C HIS A 63 1.01 -7.43 0.79
N GLN A 64 0.16 -8.11 1.55
CA GLN A 64 -1.29 -8.06 1.34
C GLN A 64 -1.85 -6.67 1.60
N ASN A 65 -1.44 -6.02 2.70
CA ASN A 65 -1.86 -4.66 3.02
C ASN A 65 -1.40 -3.66 1.96
N GLN A 66 -0.13 -3.73 1.53
CA GLN A 66 0.34 -2.88 0.44
C GLN A 66 -0.44 -3.07 -0.87
N ARG A 67 -0.77 -4.32 -1.24
CA ARG A 67 -1.57 -4.59 -2.43
C ARG A 67 -3.00 -4.06 -2.28
N ALA A 68 -3.59 -4.17 -1.10
CA ALA A 68 -4.92 -3.63 -0.82
C ALA A 68 -4.93 -2.10 -0.95
N ASP A 69 -3.92 -1.42 -0.41
CA ASP A 69 -3.82 0.04 -0.49
C ASP A 69 -3.56 0.53 -1.92
N LYS A 70 -2.68 -0.13 -2.67
CA LYS A 70 -2.48 0.14 -4.11
C LYS A 70 -3.78 -0.05 -4.91
N ARG A 71 -4.54 -1.12 -4.63
CA ARG A 71 -5.84 -1.37 -5.28
C ARG A 71 -6.87 -0.30 -4.93
N LYS A 72 -6.94 0.13 -3.66
CA LYS A 72 -7.83 1.23 -3.22
C LYS A 72 -7.46 2.54 -3.94
N ALA A 73 -6.18 2.88 -4.01
CA ALA A 73 -5.69 4.07 -4.71
C ALA A 73 -6.03 4.03 -6.20
N GLN A 74 -5.77 2.91 -6.88
CA GLN A 74 -6.11 2.72 -8.30
C GLN A 74 -7.62 2.79 -8.55
N ARG A 75 -8.45 2.18 -7.69
CA ARG A 75 -9.91 2.23 -7.80
C ARG A 75 -10.42 3.66 -7.65
N LYS A 76 -9.89 4.42 -6.69
CA LYS A 76 -10.23 5.84 -6.48
C LYS A 76 -9.83 6.69 -7.69
N ALA A 77 -8.62 6.51 -8.23
CA ALA A 77 -8.17 7.21 -9.43
C ALA A 77 -9.03 6.89 -10.66
N ARG A 78 -9.37 5.61 -10.87
CA ARG A 78 -10.27 5.17 -11.96
C ARG A 78 -11.66 5.77 -11.83
N LEU A 79 -12.24 5.75 -10.62
CA LEU A 79 -13.56 6.35 -10.35
C LEU A 79 -13.56 7.85 -10.60
N ALA A 80 -12.52 8.57 -10.19
CA ALA A 80 -12.37 10.00 -10.47
C ALA A 80 -12.36 10.30 -11.98
N ARG A 81 -11.60 9.52 -12.76
CA ARG A 81 -11.58 9.66 -14.23
C ARG A 81 -12.94 9.40 -14.87
N ILE A 82 -13.64 8.33 -14.46
CA ILE A 82 -14.99 8.03 -14.96
C ILE A 82 -15.97 9.15 -14.61
N ARG A 83 -15.88 9.70 -13.39
CA ARG A 83 -16.74 10.81 -12.96
C ARG A 83 -16.51 12.06 -13.80
N ILE A 84 -15.25 12.42 -14.07
CA ILE A 84 -14.90 13.56 -14.93
C ILE A 84 -15.41 13.34 -16.35
N ALA A 85 -15.21 12.15 -16.94
CA ALA A 85 -15.68 11.83 -18.29
C ALA A 85 -17.22 11.88 -18.42
N LYS A 86 -17.95 11.39 -17.40
CA LYS A 86 -19.42 11.49 -17.37
C LYS A 86 -19.90 12.92 -17.19
N ALA A 87 -19.27 13.71 -16.31
CA ALA A 87 -19.62 15.11 -16.09
C ALA A 87 -19.39 15.96 -17.35
N SER A 88 -18.27 15.74 -18.05
CA SER A 88 -17.96 16.42 -19.32
C SER A 88 -18.89 16.00 -20.45
N SER A 89 -19.27 14.72 -20.54
CA SER A 89 -20.27 14.26 -21.52
C SER A 89 -21.66 14.89 -21.28
N GLY A 90 -22.10 14.96 -20.01
CA GLY A 90 -23.35 15.62 -19.63
C GLY A 90 -23.32 17.13 -19.89
N ALA A 91 -22.22 17.81 -19.54
CA ALA A 91 -22.04 19.23 -19.78
C ALA A 91 -22.01 19.57 -21.29
N ALA A 92 -21.34 18.74 -22.10
CA ALA A 92 -21.31 18.90 -23.56
C ALA A 92 -22.69 18.73 -24.19
N PHE A 93 -23.49 17.77 -23.71
CA PHE A 93 -24.88 17.59 -24.18
C PHE A 93 -25.77 18.80 -23.84
N VAL A 94 -25.69 19.31 -22.61
CA VAL A 94 -26.44 20.50 -22.18
C VAL A 94 -26.01 21.74 -22.98
N SER A 95 -24.70 21.91 -23.20
CA SER A 95 -24.17 23.03 -23.99
C SER A 95 -24.63 22.98 -25.45
N LYS A 96 -24.61 21.80 -26.09
CA LYS A 96 -25.16 21.62 -27.45
C LYS A 96 -26.65 21.93 -27.53
N LYS A 97 -27.45 21.46 -26.56
CA LYS A 97 -28.90 21.74 -26.51
C LYS A 97 -29.17 23.24 -26.39
N LYS A 98 -28.49 23.92 -25.46
CA LYS A 98 -28.67 25.36 -25.23
C LYS A 98 -28.25 26.19 -26.45
N ALA A 99 -27.19 25.79 -27.15
CA ALA A 99 -26.76 26.45 -28.38
C ALA A 99 -27.76 26.27 -29.54
N ALA A 100 -28.44 25.13 -29.62
CA ALA A 100 -29.50 24.90 -30.61
C ALA A 100 -30.74 25.74 -30.31
N GLU A 101 -31.18 25.78 -29.05
CA GLU A 101 -32.32 26.61 -28.61
C GLU A 101 -32.06 28.11 -28.84
N ALA A 102 -30.86 28.60 -28.54
CA ALA A 102 -30.50 30.01 -28.77
C ALA A 102 -30.49 30.39 -30.27
N ARG A 103 -30.12 29.46 -31.16
CA ARG A 103 -30.16 29.69 -32.62
C ARG A 103 -31.58 29.77 -33.16
N LEU A 104 -32.46 28.90 -32.66
CA LEU A 104 -33.88 28.93 -33.03
C LEU A 104 -34.53 30.24 -32.57
N ALA A 105 -34.31 30.67 -31.32
CA ALA A 105 -34.82 31.94 -30.82
C ALA A 105 -34.30 33.16 -31.60
N ALA A 106 -33.01 33.16 -31.99
CA ALA A 106 -32.46 34.22 -32.83
C ALA A 106 -33.09 34.24 -34.23
N GLN A 107 -33.38 33.06 -34.80
CA GLN A 107 -34.06 32.94 -36.09
C GLN A 107 -35.52 33.39 -36.02
N GLU A 108 -36.25 33.04 -34.96
CA GLU A 108 -37.61 33.54 -34.71
C GLU A 108 -37.62 35.06 -34.56
N SER A 109 -36.73 35.62 -33.74
CA SER A 109 -36.64 37.08 -33.56
C SER A 109 -36.27 37.83 -34.85
N GLY A 110 -35.43 37.22 -35.71
CA GLY A 110 -35.06 37.80 -37.00
C GLY A 110 -36.20 37.77 -38.01
N ILE A 111 -37.03 36.72 -37.99
CA ILE A 111 -38.23 36.61 -38.81
C ILE A 111 -39.31 37.57 -38.32
N GLU A 112 -39.52 37.71 -37.00
CA GLU A 112 -40.45 38.69 -36.43
C GLU A 112 -40.03 40.14 -36.73
N LEU A 113 -38.73 40.45 -36.65
CA LEU A 113 -38.22 41.76 -37.05
C LEU A 113 -38.42 42.00 -38.55
N ASP A 114 -38.13 41.03 -39.41
CA ASP A 114 -38.25 41.18 -40.87
C ASP A 114 -39.72 41.30 -41.33
N ASP A 115 -40.66 40.59 -40.70
CA ASP A 115 -42.11 40.78 -40.95
C ASP A 115 -42.62 42.10 -40.37
N SER A 116 -42.16 42.53 -39.18
CA SER A 116 -42.52 43.84 -38.61
C SER A 116 -41.99 45.01 -39.45
N TYR A 117 -40.78 44.92 -39.99
CA TYR A 117 -40.24 45.91 -40.93
C TYR A 117 -40.99 45.89 -42.26
N ARG A 118 -41.31 44.70 -42.80
CA ARG A 118 -42.12 44.61 -44.03
C ARG A 118 -43.52 45.18 -43.85
N GLU A 119 -44.17 45.03 -42.69
CA GLU A 119 -45.48 45.64 -42.45
C GLU A 119 -45.43 47.17 -42.32
N GLU A 120 -44.36 47.76 -41.75
CA GLU A 120 -44.19 49.22 -41.66
C GLU A 120 -43.91 49.88 -43.03
N ASP A 121 -43.24 49.18 -43.95
CA ASP A 121 -42.91 49.70 -45.30
C ASP A 121 -44.10 49.65 -46.30
N ILE A 122 -45.26 49.10 -45.90
CA ILE A 122 -46.44 48.90 -46.79
C ILE A 122 -47.52 49.99 -46.60
N PHE A 123 -47.30 51.01 -45.77
CA PHE A 123 -48.21 52.16 -45.60
C PHE A 123 -47.60 53.52 -45.96
#